data_AF-A0A3N1D2C1-F1
#
_entry.id   AF-A0A3N1D2C1-F1
#
_cell.length_a   1.000
_cell.length_b   1.000
_cell.length_c   1.000
_cell.angle_alpha   90.00
_cell.angle_beta   90.00
_cell.angle_gamma   90.00
#
_symmetry.space_group_name_H-M   'P 1'
#
loop_
_entity.id
_entity.type
_entity.pdbx_description
1 polymer ?
#
loop_
_entity_poly.entity_id
_entity_poly.type
_entity_poly.pdbx_seq_one_letter_code
_entity_poly.pdbx_strand_id
1 'polypeptide(L)'
;MQAVGPAWEFGLWPWHGKAVRLRMGRMAVVVVYVLLFLGLWGEFSGRRLRPVLWRPLLRAAGGGAGCAALLAVGLQVVSGAAYLVVGLAGVRLADGVGVRWLGLAVTASAGLLYFPVVVMAVPHKSRYYAEMRAVLVGMGATPAQASAAARAGGTVALFVGIPLALTLPAAIGLIG
;
A
#
# COMPACT_ATOMS: atom_id res chain seq x y z
N MET A 1 -5.93 -40.03 62.81
CA MET A 1 -5.24 -39.07 61.92
C MET A 1 -4.38 -39.84 60.95
N GLN A 2 -4.75 -39.91 59.67
CA GLN A 2 -3.82 -40.09 58.54
C GLN A 2 -4.34 -39.23 57.37
N ALA A 3 -3.43 -38.76 56.53
CA ALA A 3 -3.62 -37.52 55.78
C ALA A 3 -4.22 -37.67 54.37
N VAL A 4 -4.76 -36.57 53.86
CA VAL A 4 -5.22 -36.41 52.48
C VAL A 4 -4.04 -36.49 51.51
N GLY A 5 -4.17 -37.32 50.47
CA GLY A 5 -3.41 -37.25 49.22
C GLY A 5 -4.38 -36.96 48.08
N PRO A 6 -4.39 -35.78 47.43
CA PRO A 6 -5.50 -35.42 46.54
C PRO A 6 -5.28 -35.94 45.10
N ALA A 7 -6.38 -36.26 44.42
CA ALA A 7 -6.36 -36.69 43.03
C ALA A 7 -6.14 -35.50 42.08
N TRP A 8 -4.88 -35.31 41.66
CA TRP A 8 -4.50 -34.40 40.58
C TRP A 8 -3.56 -35.11 39.61
N GLU A 9 -4.08 -36.19 39.01
CA GLU A 9 -3.66 -36.58 37.67
C GLU A 9 -4.05 -35.46 36.70
N PHE A 10 -3.21 -34.43 36.64
CA PHE A 10 -3.20 -33.49 35.53
C PHE A 10 -2.81 -34.26 34.27
N GLY A 11 -3.82 -34.74 33.56
CA GLY A 11 -3.70 -35.20 32.19
C GLY A 11 -3.12 -34.08 31.32
N LEU A 12 -1.79 -34.05 31.20
CA LEU A 12 -1.02 -33.08 30.43
C LEU A 12 -1.38 -33.21 28.95
N TRP A 13 -2.38 -32.41 28.55
CA TRP A 13 -3.02 -32.41 27.24
C TRP A 13 -2.00 -32.33 26.08
N PRO A 14 -1.69 -33.44 25.37
CA PRO A 14 -0.64 -33.43 24.34
C PRO A 14 -1.04 -32.64 23.07
N TRP A 15 -2.32 -32.27 22.96
CA TRP A 15 -2.93 -31.79 21.72
C TRP A 15 -2.66 -30.31 21.41
N HIS A 16 -2.35 -29.47 22.41
CA HIS A 16 -2.06 -28.05 22.16
C HIS A 16 -0.73 -27.82 21.43
N GLY A 17 0.30 -28.64 21.69
CA GLY A 17 1.63 -28.47 21.10
C GLY A 17 1.69 -28.65 19.57
N LYS A 18 0.83 -29.51 18.99
CA LYS A 18 0.74 -29.71 17.53
C LYS A 18 -0.07 -28.59 16.85
N ALA A 19 -1.18 -28.15 17.47
CA ALA A 19 -2.01 -27.07 16.92
C ALA A 19 -1.26 -25.72 16.87
N VAL A 20 -0.48 -25.40 17.91
CA VAL A 20 0.35 -24.17 17.94
C VAL A 20 1.46 -24.22 16.89
N ARG A 21 2.19 -25.35 16.75
CA ARG A 21 3.22 -25.51 15.71
C ARG A 21 2.65 -25.39 14.29
N LEU A 22 1.48 -25.97 14.02
CA LEU A 22 0.82 -25.83 12.71
C LEU A 22 0.35 -24.40 12.43
N ARG A 23 -0.12 -23.66 13.45
CA ARG A 23 -0.42 -22.22 13.31
C ARG A 23 0.84 -21.39 13.05
N MET A 24 1.94 -21.63 13.80
CA MET A 24 3.21 -20.94 13.60
C MET A 24 3.80 -21.19 12.22
N GLY A 25 3.81 -22.44 11.73
CA GLY A 25 4.28 -22.75 10.38
C GLY A 25 3.49 -22.04 9.28
N ARG A 26 2.14 -22.01 9.40
CA ARG A 26 1.28 -21.27 8.46
C ARG A 26 1.53 -19.76 8.50
N MET A 27 1.66 -19.18 9.69
CA MET A 27 1.96 -17.75 9.85
C MET A 27 3.34 -17.38 9.29
N ALA A 28 4.36 -18.22 9.48
CA ALA A 28 5.69 -18.01 8.91
C ALA A 28 5.65 -18.01 7.37
N VAL A 29 4.92 -18.93 6.74
CA VAL A 29 4.75 -18.96 5.28
C VAL A 29 4.03 -17.71 4.78
N VAL A 30 2.98 -17.24 5.47
CA VAL A 30 2.29 -16.00 5.11
C VAL A 30 3.21 -14.78 5.23
N VAL A 31 3.99 -14.67 6.31
CA VAL A 31 4.95 -13.56 6.50
C VAL A 31 6.02 -13.57 5.42
N VAL A 32 6.63 -14.72 5.12
CA VAL A 32 7.63 -14.85 4.05
C VAL A 32 7.03 -14.49 2.69
N TYR A 33 5.83 -14.97 2.39
CA TYR A 33 5.12 -14.62 1.15
C TYR A 33 4.86 -13.10 1.05
N VAL A 34 4.36 -12.47 2.12
CA VAL A 34 4.09 -11.02 2.16
C VAL A 34 5.38 -10.22 1.98
N LEU A 35 6.49 -10.61 2.63
CA LEU A 35 7.78 -9.92 2.49
C LEU A 35 8.36 -10.06 1.07
N LEU A 36 8.31 -11.26 0.49
CA LEU A 36 8.74 -11.49 -0.90
C LEU A 36 7.87 -10.71 -1.90
N PHE A 37 6.55 -10.73 -1.70
CA PHE A 37 5.61 -9.98 -2.53
C PHE A 37 5.88 -8.48 -2.45
N LEU A 38 6.05 -7.91 -1.25
CA LEU A 38 6.34 -6.49 -1.06
C LEU A 38 7.70 -6.10 -1.65
N GLY A 39 8.72 -6.95 -1.55
CA GLY A 39 10.03 -6.75 -2.18
C GLY A 39 9.94 -6.73 -3.71
N LEU A 40 9.32 -7.75 -4.30
CA LEU A 40 9.12 -7.85 -5.75
C LEU A 40 8.22 -6.72 -6.28
N TRP A 41 7.17 -6.35 -5.55
CA TRP A 41 6.29 -5.24 -5.89
C TRP A 41 7.01 -3.89 -5.80
N GLY A 42 7.82 -3.69 -4.75
CA GLY A 42 8.69 -2.52 -4.61
C GLY A 42 9.62 -2.38 -5.82
N GLU A 43 10.33 -3.44 -6.17
CA GLU A 43 11.29 -3.45 -7.28
C GLU A 43 10.63 -3.26 -8.65
N PHE A 44 9.52 -3.95 -8.91
CA PHE A 44 8.72 -3.76 -10.13
C PHE A 44 8.18 -2.33 -10.23
N SER A 45 7.66 -1.79 -9.13
CA SER A 45 7.14 -0.43 -9.11
C SER A 45 8.26 0.58 -9.44
N GLY A 46 9.41 0.46 -8.77
CA GLY A 46 10.56 1.34 -8.94
C GLY A 46 11.16 1.29 -10.35
N ARG A 47 11.39 0.10 -10.90
CA ARG A 47 12.02 -0.08 -12.21
C ARG A 47 11.08 0.14 -13.40
N ARG A 48 9.77 -0.12 -13.27
CA ARG A 48 8.83 -0.10 -14.42
C ARG A 48 7.70 0.92 -14.29
N LEU A 49 6.93 0.89 -13.20
CA LEU A 49 5.78 1.80 -13.06
C LEU A 49 6.20 3.27 -12.92
N ARG A 50 7.16 3.59 -12.04
CA ARG A 50 7.57 4.99 -11.80
C ARG A 50 8.10 5.67 -13.07
N PRO A 51 9.02 5.09 -13.88
CA PRO A 51 9.47 5.73 -15.11
C PRO A 51 8.37 5.89 -16.17
N VAL A 52 7.46 4.91 -16.30
CA VAL A 52 6.37 4.96 -17.28
C VAL A 52 5.36 6.07 -16.95
N LEU A 53 5.05 6.27 -15.66
CA LEU A 53 4.15 7.34 -15.22
C LEU A 53 4.82 8.73 -15.30
N TRP A 54 6.07 8.86 -14.84
CA TRP A 54 6.70 10.19 -14.71
C TRP A 54 7.32 10.72 -16.00
N ARG A 55 7.92 9.90 -16.87
CA ARG A 55 8.58 10.42 -18.09
C ARG A 55 7.63 11.22 -19.00
N PRO A 56 6.36 10.80 -19.25
CA PRO A 56 5.40 11.61 -19.99
C PRO A 56 5.06 12.92 -19.27
N LEU A 57 4.83 12.89 -17.96
CA LEU A 57 4.48 14.07 -17.16
C LEU A 57 5.62 15.09 -17.09
N LEU A 58 6.86 14.64 -16.94
CA LEU A 58 8.05 15.52 -16.92
C LEU A 58 8.30 16.18 -18.28
N ARG A 59 8.04 15.47 -19.38
CA ARG A 59 8.05 16.03 -20.74
C ARG A 59 6.95 17.07 -20.92
N ALA A 60 5.72 16.74 -20.51
CA ALA A 60 4.58 17.66 -20.56
C ALA A 60 4.79 18.93 -19.71
N ALA A 61 5.58 18.84 -18.62
CA ALA A 61 5.92 19.98 -17.79
C ALA A 61 6.85 21.02 -18.45
N GLY A 62 7.47 20.71 -19.60
CA GLY A 62 8.22 21.68 -20.41
C GLY A 62 9.37 22.41 -19.69
N GLY A 63 9.96 21.79 -18.66
CA GLY A 63 10.97 22.42 -17.80
C GLY A 63 10.40 23.24 -16.62
N GLY A 64 9.10 23.59 -16.65
CA GLY A 64 8.44 24.43 -15.64
C GLY A 64 8.23 23.70 -14.31
N ALA A 65 8.79 24.25 -13.22
CA ALA A 65 8.66 23.68 -11.88
C ALA A 65 7.21 23.72 -11.34
N GLY A 66 6.47 24.82 -11.61
CA GLY A 66 5.06 24.94 -11.25
C GLY A 66 4.16 23.95 -12.01
N CYS A 67 4.42 23.75 -13.31
CA CYS A 67 3.71 22.76 -14.10
C CYS A 67 3.98 21.32 -13.60
N ALA A 68 5.24 21.00 -13.30
CA ALA A 68 5.61 19.71 -12.70
C ALA A 68 4.92 19.47 -11.33
N ALA A 69 4.75 20.52 -10.51
CA ALA A 69 3.98 20.44 -9.26
C ALA A 69 2.49 20.18 -9.51
N LEU A 70 1.86 20.89 -10.45
CA LEU A 70 0.45 20.68 -10.80
C LEU A 70 0.20 19.28 -11.38
N LEU A 71 1.09 18.78 -12.24
CA LEU A 71 1.01 17.42 -12.77
C LEU A 71 1.23 16.35 -11.69
N ALA A 72 2.09 16.60 -10.71
CA ALA A 72 2.24 15.73 -9.54
C ALA A 72 0.95 15.65 -8.71
N VAL A 73 0.31 16.80 -8.45
CA VAL A 73 -0.98 16.87 -7.75
C VAL A 73 -2.09 16.20 -8.56
N GLY A 74 -2.18 16.48 -9.86
CA GLY A 74 -3.14 15.86 -10.77
C GLY A 74 -3.02 14.34 -10.82
N LEU A 75 -1.79 13.81 -10.89
CA LEU A 75 -1.56 12.37 -10.83
C LEU A 75 -2.06 11.75 -9.52
N GLN A 76 -1.82 12.40 -8.36
CA GLN A 76 -2.34 11.92 -7.07
C GLN A 76 -3.87 11.92 -7.03
N VAL A 77 -4.51 13.01 -7.46
CA VAL A 77 -5.97 13.18 -7.46
C VAL A 77 -6.63 12.16 -8.39
N VAL A 78 -6.15 12.04 -9.64
CA VAL A 78 -6.70 11.06 -10.61
C VAL A 78 -6.49 9.63 -10.13
N SER A 79 -5.34 9.32 -9.54
CA SER A 79 -5.06 7.98 -9.02
C SER A 79 -5.91 7.64 -7.79
N GLY A 80 -6.16 8.61 -6.90
CA GLY A 80 -7.06 8.46 -5.75
C GLY A 80 -8.53 8.31 -6.17
N ALA A 81 -8.97 9.08 -7.17
CA ALA A 81 -10.31 8.95 -7.74
C ALA A 81 -10.48 7.58 -8.45
N ALA A 82 -9.49 7.14 -9.22
CA ALA A 82 -9.50 5.81 -9.84
C ALA A 82 -9.54 4.69 -8.78
N TYR A 83 -8.77 4.81 -7.70
CA TYR A 83 -8.80 3.87 -6.57
C TYR A 83 -10.20 3.79 -5.93
N LEU A 84 -10.83 4.93 -5.67
CA LEU A 84 -12.22 5.00 -5.17
C LEU A 84 -13.22 4.33 -6.12
N VAL A 85 -13.17 4.66 -7.42
CA VAL A 85 -14.08 4.10 -8.43
C VAL A 85 -13.92 2.59 -8.55
N VAL A 86 -12.68 2.08 -8.61
CA VAL A 86 -12.40 0.63 -8.70
C VAL A 86 -12.82 -0.10 -7.42
N GLY A 87 -12.56 0.48 -6.24
CA GLY A 87 -13.01 -0.09 -4.96
C GLY A 87 -14.54 -0.20 -4.88
N LEU A 88 -15.24 0.90 -5.15
CA LEU A 88 -16.72 0.93 -5.13
C LEU A 88 -17.34 0.02 -6.20
N ALA A 89 -16.78 -0.02 -7.41
CA ALA A 89 -17.23 -0.94 -8.46
C ALA A 89 -16.99 -2.40 -8.06
N GLY A 90 -15.84 -2.71 -7.45
CA GLY A 90 -15.52 -4.03 -6.92
C GLY A 90 -16.50 -4.50 -5.85
N VAL A 91 -16.93 -3.62 -4.95
CA VAL A 91 -17.97 -3.91 -3.95
C VAL A 91 -19.32 -4.17 -4.62
N ARG A 92 -19.77 -3.29 -5.51
CA ARG A 92 -21.07 -3.47 -6.21
C ARG A 92 -21.12 -4.75 -7.06
N LEU A 93 -20.00 -5.14 -7.66
CA LEU A 93 -19.87 -6.42 -8.36
C LEU A 93 -19.91 -7.60 -7.38
N ALA A 94 -19.21 -7.50 -6.24
CA ALA A 94 -19.23 -8.52 -5.18
C ALA A 94 -20.62 -8.75 -4.59
N ASP A 95 -21.39 -7.68 -4.36
CA ASP A 95 -22.79 -7.73 -3.93
C ASP A 95 -23.66 -8.43 -4.98
N GLY A 96 -23.50 -8.06 -6.26
CA GLY A 96 -24.25 -8.63 -7.38
C GLY A 96 -24.01 -10.13 -7.61
N VAL A 97 -22.88 -10.68 -7.16
CA VAL A 97 -22.60 -12.13 -7.19
C VAL A 97 -22.76 -12.83 -5.82
N GLY A 98 -23.08 -12.08 -4.76
CA GLY A 98 -23.20 -12.61 -3.40
C GLY A 98 -21.86 -13.00 -2.73
N VAL A 99 -20.72 -12.55 -3.26
CA VAL A 99 -19.37 -12.97 -2.82
C VAL A 99 -18.64 -11.80 -2.15
N ARG A 100 -19.06 -11.45 -0.93
CA ARG A 100 -18.52 -10.31 -0.14
C ARG A 100 -17.00 -10.19 -0.11
N TRP A 101 -16.25 -11.30 0.00
CA TRP A 101 -14.78 -11.27 0.06
C TRP A 101 -14.13 -10.72 -1.22
N LEU A 102 -14.83 -10.79 -2.36
CA LEU A 102 -14.35 -10.28 -3.64
C LEU A 102 -14.18 -8.75 -3.62
N GLY A 103 -15.09 -8.03 -2.95
CA GLY A 103 -15.02 -6.57 -2.80
C GLY A 103 -13.78 -6.13 -2.03
N LEU A 104 -13.43 -6.86 -0.96
CA LEU A 104 -12.19 -6.66 -0.20
C LEU A 104 -10.95 -7.01 -1.05
N ALA A 105 -10.98 -8.11 -1.80
CA ALA A 105 -9.87 -8.52 -2.66
C ALA A 105 -9.59 -7.50 -3.79
N VAL A 106 -10.64 -7.00 -4.45
CA VAL A 106 -10.53 -5.94 -5.47
C VAL A 106 -10.02 -4.64 -4.85
N THR A 107 -10.55 -4.23 -3.70
CA THR A 107 -10.10 -3.01 -2.99
C THR A 107 -8.64 -3.10 -2.56
N ALA A 108 -8.20 -4.23 -1.99
CA ALA A 108 -6.81 -4.45 -1.61
C ALA A 108 -5.89 -4.45 -2.84
N SER A 109 -6.31 -5.06 -3.95
CA SER A 109 -5.55 -5.08 -5.21
C SER A 109 -5.43 -3.68 -5.82
N ALA A 110 -6.52 -2.91 -5.84
CA ALA A 110 -6.49 -1.52 -6.28
C ALA A 110 -5.63 -0.64 -5.36
N GLY A 111 -5.62 -0.92 -4.05
CA GLY A 111 -4.75 -0.26 -3.07
C GLY A 111 -3.27 -0.54 -3.33
N LEU A 112 -2.91 -1.77 -3.70
CA LEU A 112 -1.56 -2.14 -4.12
C LEU A 112 -1.12 -1.40 -5.39
N LEU A 113 -2.02 -1.21 -6.35
CA LEU A 113 -1.77 -0.40 -7.56
C LEU A 113 -1.66 1.10 -7.27
N TYR A 114 -2.39 1.61 -6.28
CA TYR A 114 -2.36 3.00 -5.83
C TYR A 114 -1.11 3.33 -5.00
N PHE A 115 -0.63 2.37 -4.20
CA PHE A 115 0.47 2.54 -3.25
C PHE A 115 1.79 3.10 -3.85
N PRO A 116 2.26 2.68 -5.05
CA PRO A 116 3.39 3.33 -5.72
C PRO A 116 3.22 4.84 -5.92
N VAL A 117 2.00 5.31 -6.22
CA VAL A 117 1.71 6.73 -6.42
C VAL A 117 1.79 7.47 -5.08
N VAL A 118 1.20 6.92 -4.02
CA VAL A 118 1.21 7.48 -2.66
C VAL A 118 2.64 7.55 -2.08
N VAL A 119 3.41 6.46 -2.16
CA VAL A 119 4.77 6.38 -1.58
C VAL A 119 5.80 7.23 -2.33
N MET A 120 5.54 7.60 -3.58
CA MET A 120 6.34 8.61 -4.29
C MET A 120 6.23 10.02 -3.68
N ALA A 121 5.41 10.18 -2.63
CA ALA A 121 4.98 11.45 -2.08
C ALA A 121 4.84 11.42 -0.52
N VAL A 122 5.83 10.87 0.18
CA VAL A 122 6.09 11.17 1.62
C VAL A 122 6.46 12.69 1.78
N PRO A 123 6.66 13.32 2.97
CA PRO A 123 7.00 14.77 3.11
C PRO A 123 8.50 15.19 3.18
N HIS A 124 8.80 16.42 2.69
CA HIS A 124 10.09 17.02 2.27
C HIS A 124 11.37 16.84 3.13
N LYS A 125 11.28 16.36 4.37
CA LYS A 125 12.41 16.35 5.35
C LYS A 125 13.05 14.98 5.61
N SER A 126 12.58 13.90 4.98
CA SER A 126 13.13 12.54 5.21
C SER A 126 14.26 12.17 4.24
N ARG A 127 15.12 11.20 4.62
CA ARG A 127 16.22 10.70 3.76
C ARG A 127 15.70 10.16 2.41
N TYR A 128 14.50 9.57 2.43
CA TYR A 128 13.72 9.08 1.29
C TYR A 128 13.49 10.14 0.18
N TYR A 129 13.59 11.44 0.50
CA TYR A 129 13.50 12.53 -0.49
C TYR A 129 14.74 12.75 -1.34
N ALA A 130 15.91 12.41 -0.83
CA ALA A 130 17.13 12.48 -1.63
C ALA A 130 17.02 11.47 -2.77
N GLU A 131 16.57 10.26 -2.44
CA GLU A 131 16.28 9.18 -3.39
C GLU A 131 15.19 9.58 -4.40
N MET A 132 14.02 10.06 -3.95
CA MET A 132 12.95 10.44 -4.89
C MET A 132 13.37 11.57 -5.85
N ARG A 133 14.10 12.57 -5.36
CA ARG A 133 14.63 13.65 -6.23
C ARG A 133 15.69 13.13 -7.19
N ALA A 134 16.61 12.26 -6.74
CA ALA A 134 17.59 11.62 -7.60
C ALA A 134 16.93 10.75 -8.68
N VAL A 135 15.86 10.03 -8.33
CA VAL A 135 15.05 9.24 -9.27
C VAL A 135 14.36 10.13 -10.31
N LEU A 136 13.74 11.25 -9.91
CA LEU A 136 13.12 12.21 -10.84
C LEU A 136 14.17 12.89 -11.74
N VAL A 137 15.32 13.28 -11.21
CA VAL A 137 16.44 13.83 -12.00
C VAL A 137 16.98 12.78 -12.98
N GLY A 138 17.12 11.52 -12.56
CA GLY A 138 17.47 10.38 -13.42
C GLY A 138 16.41 10.03 -14.47
N MET A 139 15.18 10.57 -14.36
CA MET A 139 14.14 10.51 -15.38
C MET A 139 14.12 11.73 -16.31
N GLY A 140 15.01 12.70 -16.11
CA GLY A 140 15.15 13.92 -16.91
C GLY A 140 14.50 15.19 -16.31
N ALA A 141 14.07 15.17 -15.05
CA ALA A 141 13.60 16.38 -14.38
C ALA A 141 14.77 17.34 -14.04
N THR A 142 14.55 18.65 -14.15
CA THR A 142 15.48 19.61 -13.53
C THR A 142 15.41 19.51 -11.99
N PRO A 143 16.46 19.89 -11.24
CA PRO A 143 16.41 19.89 -9.78
C PRO A 143 15.25 20.71 -9.19
N ALA A 144 14.86 21.80 -9.86
CA ALA A 144 13.71 22.62 -9.50
C ALA A 144 12.38 21.88 -9.70
N GLN A 145 12.18 21.23 -10.85
CA GLN A 145 11.00 20.39 -11.11
C GLN A 145 10.93 19.22 -10.12
N ALA A 146 12.03 18.51 -9.89
CA ALA A 146 12.08 17.38 -8.95
C ALA A 146 11.72 17.81 -7.53
N SER A 147 12.21 18.98 -7.08
CA SER A 147 11.88 19.55 -5.77
C SER A 147 10.40 19.97 -5.67
N ALA A 148 9.87 20.67 -6.68
CA ALA A 148 8.50 21.15 -6.70
C ALA A 148 7.47 20.01 -6.80
N ALA A 149 7.69 19.06 -7.70
CA ALA A 149 6.87 17.87 -7.88
C ALA A 149 6.85 16.99 -6.61
N ALA A 150 8.02 16.72 -6.03
CA ALA A 150 8.11 15.92 -4.80
C ALA A 150 7.50 16.64 -3.59
N ARG A 151 7.54 17.98 -3.50
CA ARG A 151 6.87 18.73 -2.42
C ARG A 151 5.35 18.74 -2.61
N ALA A 152 4.86 19.06 -3.81
CA ALA A 152 3.43 19.20 -4.07
C ALA A 152 2.70 17.86 -4.05
N GLY A 153 3.23 16.85 -4.74
CA GLY A 153 2.75 15.47 -4.61
C GLY A 153 2.85 15.01 -3.15
N GLY A 154 3.99 15.28 -2.51
CA GLY A 154 4.30 14.99 -1.11
C GLY A 154 3.20 15.37 -0.11
N THR A 155 2.69 16.59 -0.24
CA THR A 155 1.57 17.07 0.57
C THR A 155 0.29 16.26 0.31
N VAL A 156 -0.07 16.06 -0.96
CA VAL A 156 -1.33 15.39 -1.32
C VAL A 156 -1.36 13.92 -0.89
N ALA A 157 -0.28 13.17 -1.07
CA ALA A 157 -0.28 11.78 -0.63
C ALA A 157 -0.26 11.66 0.89
N LEU A 158 0.37 12.57 1.64
CA LEU A 158 0.29 12.55 3.10
C LEU A 158 -1.13 12.84 3.63
N PHE A 159 -1.78 13.90 3.12
CA PHE A 159 -3.05 14.39 3.67
C PHE A 159 -4.29 13.76 3.03
N VAL A 160 -4.17 13.15 1.84
CA VAL A 160 -5.28 12.52 1.12
C VAL A 160 -4.96 11.05 0.83
N GLY A 161 -3.82 10.76 0.21
CA GLY A 161 -3.53 9.42 -0.30
C GLY A 161 -3.37 8.32 0.76
N ILE A 162 -2.59 8.58 1.82
CA ILE A 162 -2.41 7.66 2.94
C ILE A 162 -3.73 7.47 3.72
N PRO A 163 -4.44 8.54 4.15
CA PRO A 163 -5.75 8.40 4.76
C PRO A 163 -6.72 7.58 3.92
N LEU A 164 -6.83 7.88 2.61
CA LEU A 164 -7.72 7.16 1.69
C LEU A 164 -7.37 5.67 1.56
N ALA A 165 -6.08 5.34 1.41
CA ALA A 165 -5.62 3.96 1.31
C ALA A 165 -5.85 3.14 2.60
N LEU A 166 -5.84 3.80 3.77
CA LEU A 166 -6.07 3.17 5.07
C LEU A 166 -7.56 3.06 5.42
N THR A 167 -8.37 4.09 5.12
CA THR A 167 -9.78 4.14 5.52
C THR A 167 -10.71 3.43 4.55
N LEU A 168 -10.44 3.44 3.24
CA LEU A 168 -11.35 2.87 2.25
C LEU A 168 -11.58 1.35 2.45
N PRO A 169 -10.56 0.50 2.68
CA PRO A 169 -10.78 -0.92 2.94
C PRO A 169 -11.56 -1.18 4.23
N ALA A 170 -11.33 -0.36 5.27
CA ALA A 170 -12.04 -0.46 6.54
C ALA A 170 -13.52 -0.04 6.41
N ALA A 171 -13.79 1.07 5.70
CA ALA A 171 -15.15 1.52 5.41
C ALA A 171 -15.92 0.48 4.59
N ILE A 172 -15.28 -0.10 3.57
CA ILE A 172 -15.87 -1.19 2.76
C ILE A 172 -16.17 -2.42 3.63
N GLY A 173 -15.26 -2.82 4.52
CA GLY A 173 -15.48 -3.93 5.46
C GLY A 173 -16.53 -3.67 6.56
N LEU A 174 -17.05 -2.46 6.70
CA LEU A 174 -18.15 -2.11 7.61
C LEU A 174 -19.51 -2.00 6.89
N ILE A 175 -19.50 -1.76 5.57
CA ILE A 175 -20.72 -1.62 4.74
C ILE A 175 -21.08 -2.95 4.07
N GLY A 176 -20.06 -3.77 3.73
CA GLY A 176 -20.16 -5.05 3.04
C GLY A 176 -20.65 -6.18 3.93
#